data_AF-A0A924BE83-F1
#
_entry.id   AF-A0A924BE83-F1
#
_cell.length_a   1.000
_cell.length_b   1.000
_cell.length_c   1.000
_cell.angle_alpha   90.00
_cell.angle_beta   90.00
_cell.angle_gamma   90.00
#
_symmetry.space_group_name_H-M   'P 1'
#
loop_
_entity.id
_entity.type
_entity.pdbx_description
1 polymer ?
#
loop_
_entity_poly.entity_id
_entity_poly.type
_entity_poly.pdbx_seq_one_letter_code
_entity_poly.pdbx_strand_id
1 'polypeptide(L)'
;QKLPLINLANEFNQIISNVCHKLNIPIINPMYKMTDQNGILKEEYLSQDKIHINPLYDHFYYDEIKKKLGIILVRKDDIKINQFEHEYHSIASNVAMYIKFDAKYFFNIFFESINIPELIDQKKLIYINQELSKIINHKISGKGDPIQIDMDTDIVNDGLLDSFDLLETYTEMLDLLELKIDFQINLYYLNTINKLADYIFKHYQKKLTKRDFYVSFQGNFDIPEQRDLIIESETKIAKMDAYTYGVFNSITKISSPNKKIEFGFMFLWLALCESEQKNYRKAIQLLQSSREVNLKNPIKDGRVNYYLQKWFKLL
;
A
#
# COMPACT_ATOMS: atom_id res chain seq x y z
N GLN A 1 20.89 -28.84 29.09
CA GLN A 1 19.65 -28.71 29.89
C GLN A 1 18.47 -28.24 29.01
N LYS A 2 18.04 -29.03 28.01
CA LYS A 2 16.95 -28.67 27.05
C LYS A 2 15.57 -29.27 27.38
N LEU A 3 15.48 -30.18 28.35
CA LEU A 3 14.23 -30.86 28.73
C LEU A 3 13.06 -29.94 29.16
N PRO A 4 13.25 -28.79 29.85
CA PRO A 4 12.13 -27.99 30.35
C PRO A 4 11.28 -27.37 29.24
N LEU A 5 11.91 -26.93 28.14
CA LEU A 5 11.25 -26.28 27.01
C LEU A 5 10.43 -27.27 26.16
N ILE A 6 10.90 -28.50 26.03
CA ILE A 6 10.22 -29.56 25.27
C ILE A 6 8.91 -29.94 25.98
N ASN A 7 8.95 -30.07 27.32
CA ASN A 7 7.76 -30.36 28.11
C ASN A 7 6.71 -29.24 28.02
N LEU A 8 7.15 -27.97 28.09
CA LEU A 8 6.25 -26.81 27.93
C LEU A 8 5.60 -26.77 26.53
N ALA A 9 6.36 -27.04 25.47
CA ALA A 9 5.84 -27.09 24.12
C ALA A 9 4.84 -28.24 23.93
N ASN A 10 5.10 -29.40 24.55
CA ASN A 10 4.19 -30.54 24.51
C ASN A 10 2.88 -30.27 25.26
N GLU A 11 2.94 -29.64 26.44
CA GLU A 11 1.74 -29.22 27.18
C GLU A 11 0.92 -28.20 26.40
N PHE A 12 1.57 -27.19 25.81
CA PHE A 12 0.90 -26.22 24.95
C PHE A 12 0.21 -26.88 23.76
N ASN A 13 0.91 -27.78 23.06
CA ASN A 13 0.35 -28.51 21.92
C ASN A 13 -0.85 -29.39 22.33
N GLN A 14 -0.81 -30.01 23.51
CA GLN A 14 -1.94 -30.77 24.04
C GLN A 14 -3.14 -29.88 24.33
N ILE A 15 -2.93 -28.71 24.95
CA ILE A 15 -4.00 -27.75 25.25
C ILE A 15 -4.65 -27.26 23.95
N ILE A 16 -3.85 -26.81 22.98
CA ILE A 16 -4.36 -26.35 21.68
C ILE A 16 -5.10 -27.48 20.96
N SER A 17 -4.55 -28.70 20.98
CA SER A 17 -5.19 -29.87 20.37
C SER A 17 -6.57 -30.15 20.99
N ASN A 18 -6.69 -30.06 22.32
CA ASN A 18 -7.97 -30.24 23.01
C ASN A 18 -8.99 -29.14 22.66
N VAL A 19 -8.54 -27.89 22.51
CA VAL A 19 -9.41 -26.78 22.09
C VAL A 19 -9.89 -26.98 20.66
N CYS A 20 -8.98 -27.30 19.73
CA CYS A 20 -9.34 -27.57 18.34
C CYS A 20 -10.32 -28.74 18.21
N HIS A 21 -10.12 -29.82 18.97
CA HIS A 21 -11.07 -30.94 19.02
C HIS A 21 -12.47 -30.52 19.50
N LYS A 22 -12.56 -29.71 20.56
CA LYS A 22 -13.85 -29.21 21.06
C LYS A 22 -14.59 -28.33 20.05
N LEU A 23 -13.85 -27.62 19.19
CA LEU A 23 -14.39 -26.70 18.18
C LEU A 23 -14.57 -27.34 16.80
N ASN A 24 -14.38 -28.65 16.65
CA ASN A 24 -14.35 -29.34 15.35
C ASN A 24 -13.36 -28.72 14.34
N ILE A 25 -12.27 -28.14 14.84
CA ILE A 25 -11.20 -27.60 13.99
C ILE A 25 -10.21 -28.74 13.68
N PRO A 26 -10.00 -29.10 12.41
CA PRO A 26 -9.07 -30.15 12.04
C PRO A 26 -7.63 -29.73 12.32
N ILE A 27 -6.92 -30.54 13.10
CA ILE A 27 -5.52 -30.30 13.44
C ILE A 27 -4.62 -30.97 12.40
N ILE A 28 -3.79 -30.16 11.76
CA ILE A 28 -2.73 -30.61 10.87
C ILE A 28 -1.43 -30.68 11.67
N ASN A 29 -0.98 -31.88 12.00
CA ASN A 29 0.25 -32.06 12.76
C ASN A 29 1.08 -33.23 12.19
N PRO A 30 1.99 -32.96 11.25
CA PRO A 30 2.87 -33.98 10.70
C PRO A 30 4.13 -34.23 11.56
N MET A 31 4.29 -33.58 12.71
CA MET A 31 5.53 -33.59 13.49
C MET A 31 5.98 -35.00 13.89
N TYR A 32 5.04 -35.94 14.09
CA TYR A 32 5.36 -37.35 14.40
C TYR A 32 6.16 -38.04 13.28
N LYS A 33 6.07 -37.57 12.04
CA LYS A 33 6.89 -38.08 10.92
C LYS A 33 8.27 -37.43 10.87
N MET A 34 8.41 -36.25 11.46
CA MET A 34 9.58 -35.39 11.33
C MET A 34 10.48 -35.37 12.58
N THR A 35 10.02 -35.96 13.68
CA THR A 35 10.73 -35.97 14.96
C THR A 35 11.33 -37.35 15.25
N ASP A 36 12.35 -37.39 16.10
CA ASP A 36 12.91 -38.62 16.66
C ASP A 36 12.06 -39.14 17.83
N GLN A 37 12.50 -40.24 18.44
CA GLN A 37 11.86 -40.83 19.63
C GLN A 37 11.78 -39.89 20.84
N ASN A 38 12.53 -38.78 20.84
CA ASN A 38 12.54 -37.77 21.89
C ASN A 38 11.71 -36.53 21.53
N GLY A 39 11.01 -36.54 20.39
CA GLY A 39 10.24 -35.39 19.90
C GLY A 39 11.09 -34.27 19.30
N ILE A 40 12.38 -34.53 19.03
CA ILE A 40 13.30 -33.56 18.44
C ILE A 40 13.22 -33.67 16.92
N LEU A 41 13.03 -32.54 16.23
CA LEU A 41 13.00 -32.50 14.77
C LEU A 41 14.34 -33.01 14.21
N LYS A 42 14.30 -34.00 13.32
CA LYS A 42 15.52 -34.56 12.72
C LYS A 42 16.21 -33.51 11.84
N GLU A 43 17.52 -33.35 12.01
CA GLU A 43 18.29 -32.33 11.27
C GLU A 43 18.18 -32.47 9.75
N GLU A 44 18.01 -33.70 9.24
CA GLU A 44 17.83 -33.99 7.81
C GLU A 44 16.58 -33.33 7.19
N TYR A 45 15.56 -33.00 8.00
CA TYR A 45 14.35 -32.32 7.54
C TYR A 45 14.41 -30.80 7.68
N LEU A 46 15.50 -30.25 8.22
CA LEU A 46 15.71 -28.82 8.39
C LEU A 46 16.44 -28.23 7.17
N SER A 47 16.18 -26.96 6.91
CA SER A 47 16.92 -26.15 5.94
C SER A 47 18.32 -25.83 6.48
N GLN A 48 19.14 -25.14 5.67
CA GLN A 48 20.51 -24.75 6.05
C GLN A 48 20.57 -23.88 7.31
N ASP A 49 19.51 -23.13 7.62
CA ASP A 49 19.45 -22.27 8.82
C ASP A 49 19.10 -23.03 10.11
N LYS A 50 18.79 -24.33 10.02
CA LYS A 50 18.39 -25.20 11.15
C LYS A 50 17.15 -24.73 11.93
N ILE A 51 16.37 -23.81 11.36
CA ILE A 51 15.15 -23.25 11.95
C ILE A 51 13.94 -23.66 11.10
N HIS A 52 14.04 -23.54 9.78
CA HIS A 52 12.94 -23.83 8.87
C HIS A 52 12.96 -25.28 8.39
N ILE A 53 11.79 -25.81 8.03
CA ILE A 53 11.68 -27.11 7.36
C ILE A 53 12.23 -26.98 5.94
N ASN A 54 13.08 -27.92 5.53
CA ASN A 54 13.56 -28.00 4.17
C ASN A 54 12.36 -28.29 3.24
N PRO A 55 12.13 -27.46 2.20
CA PRO A 55 11.01 -27.64 1.28
C PRO A 55 10.88 -29.09 0.79
N LEU A 56 11.97 -29.82 0.51
CA LEU A 56 11.90 -31.21 0.05
C LEU A 56 11.03 -32.15 0.93
N TYR A 57 10.79 -31.78 2.19
CA TYR A 57 10.03 -32.55 3.17
C TYR A 57 8.65 -31.95 3.55
N ASP A 58 8.17 -30.91 2.86
CA ASP A 58 6.84 -30.34 3.13
C ASP A 58 5.67 -31.28 2.74
N HIS A 59 5.94 -32.34 1.96
CA HIS A 59 4.98 -33.39 1.61
C HIS A 59 4.35 -34.03 2.85
N PHE A 60 5.04 -34.03 3.99
CA PHE A 60 4.45 -34.47 5.25
C PHE A 60 3.20 -33.66 5.65
N TYR A 61 3.18 -32.35 5.38
CA TYR A 61 2.01 -31.50 5.60
C TYR A 61 0.91 -31.78 4.59
N TYR A 62 1.24 -31.90 3.31
CA TYR A 62 0.25 -32.19 2.26
C TYR A 62 -0.46 -33.53 2.48
N ASP A 63 0.28 -34.56 2.89
CA ASP A 63 -0.28 -35.87 3.23
C ASP A 63 -1.25 -35.79 4.43
N GLU A 64 -0.86 -35.06 5.48
CA GLU A 64 -1.69 -34.93 6.67
C GLU A 64 -2.95 -34.11 6.38
N ILE A 65 -2.84 -33.06 5.56
CA ILE A 65 -3.99 -32.26 5.07
C ILE A 65 -4.93 -33.12 4.24
N LYS A 66 -4.40 -33.90 3.28
CA LYS A 66 -5.21 -34.83 2.48
C LYS A 66 -5.92 -35.84 3.36
N LYS A 67 -5.24 -36.40 4.36
CA LYS A 67 -5.83 -37.37 5.29
C LYS A 67 -6.93 -36.75 6.16
N LYS A 68 -6.74 -35.52 6.64
CA LYS A 68 -7.67 -34.86 7.60
C LYS A 68 -8.85 -34.17 6.92
N LEU A 69 -8.62 -33.58 5.74
CA LEU A 69 -9.61 -32.74 5.05
C LEU A 69 -10.16 -33.39 3.78
N GLY A 70 -9.54 -34.47 3.28
CA GLY A 70 -9.86 -35.03 1.96
C GLY A 70 -9.37 -34.15 0.79
N ILE A 71 -8.65 -33.06 1.07
CA ILE A 71 -8.20 -32.08 0.08
C ILE A 71 -6.80 -32.47 -0.41
N ILE A 72 -6.66 -32.67 -1.73
CA ILE A 72 -5.35 -32.87 -2.35
C ILE A 72 -4.74 -31.50 -2.60
N LEU A 73 -3.73 -31.16 -1.82
CA LEU A 73 -2.89 -30.01 -2.10
C LEU A 73 -1.75 -30.46 -3.02
N VAL A 74 -1.56 -29.73 -4.10
CA VAL A 74 -0.48 -29.95 -5.05
C VAL A 74 0.46 -28.76 -4.94
N ARG A 75 1.78 -29.01 -4.87
CA ARG A 75 2.73 -27.92 -5.04
C ARG A 75 2.54 -27.32 -6.41
N LYS A 76 2.53 -25.99 -6.46
CA LYS A 76 2.41 -25.27 -7.72
C LYS A 76 3.49 -25.66 -8.72
N ASP A 77 4.66 -26.06 -8.24
CA ASP A 77 5.82 -26.47 -9.04
C ASP A 77 5.79 -27.96 -9.45
N ASP A 78 4.97 -28.80 -8.79
CA ASP A 78 4.78 -30.23 -9.13
C ASP A 78 3.68 -30.46 -10.18
N ILE A 79 2.98 -29.40 -10.59
CA ILE A 79 2.07 -29.43 -11.73
C ILE A 79 2.92 -29.54 -13.00
N LYS A 80 3.28 -30.77 -13.38
CA LYS A 80 3.65 -31.06 -14.76
C LYS A 80 2.40 -30.85 -15.61
N ILE A 81 2.33 -29.70 -16.28
CA ILE A 81 1.31 -29.37 -17.26
C ILE A 81 1.46 -30.36 -18.43
N ASN A 82 0.83 -31.51 -18.30
CA ASN A 82 0.46 -32.37 -19.41
C ASN A 82 -1.05 -32.60 -19.22
N GLN A 83 -1.84 -32.29 -20.25
CA GLN A 83 -3.28 -32.54 -20.40
C GLN A 83 -4.28 -31.43 -20.03
N PHE A 84 -3.87 -30.16 -20.04
CA PHE A 84 -4.81 -29.08 -20.41
C PHE A 84 -4.22 -28.23 -21.54
N GLU A 85 -3.90 -28.91 -22.64
CA GLU A 85 -3.92 -28.29 -23.96
C GLU A 85 -5.37 -28.26 -24.42
N HIS A 86 -6.03 -27.12 -24.21
CA HIS A 86 -6.48 -26.37 -25.36
C HIS A 86 -6.82 -24.93 -24.95
N GLU A 87 -6.12 -24.03 -25.65
CA GLU A 87 -6.52 -22.67 -26.00
C GLU A 87 -5.96 -21.49 -25.18
N TYR A 88 -4.78 -21.10 -25.69
CA TYR A 88 -4.29 -19.74 -25.92
C TYR A 88 -3.60 -18.97 -24.77
N HIS A 89 -2.28 -18.87 -24.98
CA HIS A 89 -1.39 -17.73 -24.75
C HIS A 89 -0.42 -17.74 -23.56
N SER A 90 0.74 -18.33 -23.88
CA SER A 90 2.10 -17.83 -23.63
C SER A 90 2.69 -18.00 -22.23
N ILE A 91 3.96 -18.41 -22.23
CA ILE A 91 4.89 -18.45 -21.10
C ILE A 91 4.98 -17.09 -20.37
N ALA A 92 4.53 -15.98 -20.98
CA ALA A 92 4.39 -14.67 -20.32
C ALA A 92 3.33 -14.67 -19.20
N SER A 93 2.32 -15.51 -19.27
CA SER A 93 1.19 -15.57 -18.31
C SER A 93 1.60 -16.20 -16.97
N ASN A 94 2.49 -17.19 -17.00
CA ASN A 94 3.03 -17.82 -15.78
C ASN A 94 4.09 -16.94 -15.11
N VAL A 95 4.97 -16.28 -15.88
CA VAL A 95 5.93 -15.30 -15.36
C VAL A 95 5.21 -14.07 -14.78
N ALA A 96 4.15 -13.57 -15.44
CA ALA A 96 3.30 -12.51 -14.89
C ALA A 96 2.62 -12.91 -13.57
N MET A 97 2.32 -14.19 -13.36
CA MET A 97 1.72 -14.70 -12.12
C MET A 97 2.71 -14.72 -10.94
N TYR A 98 3.98 -15.09 -11.17
CA TYR A 98 5.03 -15.03 -10.13
C TYR A 98 5.47 -13.59 -9.85
N ILE A 99 5.59 -12.75 -10.88
CA ILE A 99 5.92 -11.33 -10.74
C ILE A 99 4.83 -10.55 -9.98
N LYS A 100 3.55 -10.90 -10.17
CA LYS A 100 2.43 -10.35 -9.38
C LYS A 100 2.47 -10.78 -7.91
N PHE A 101 3.09 -11.92 -7.58
CA PHE A 101 3.17 -12.42 -6.20
C PHE A 101 4.21 -11.63 -5.37
N ASP A 102 5.40 -11.39 -5.92
CA ASP A 102 6.43 -10.63 -5.20
C ASP A 102 6.10 -9.12 -5.10
N ALA A 103 5.52 -8.53 -6.15
CA ALA A 103 5.07 -7.14 -6.08
C ALA A 103 3.96 -6.97 -5.03
N LYS A 104 3.03 -7.94 -4.93
CA LYS A 104 1.99 -7.95 -3.90
C LYS A 104 2.58 -8.07 -2.49
N TYR A 105 3.61 -8.90 -2.30
CA TYR A 105 4.30 -9.00 -1.03
C TYR A 105 4.97 -7.68 -0.63
N PHE A 106 5.66 -7.02 -1.57
CA PHE A 106 6.19 -5.67 -1.34
C PHE A 106 5.07 -4.69 -0.96
N PHE A 107 3.97 -4.65 -1.70
CA PHE A 107 2.85 -3.76 -1.40
C PHE A 107 2.26 -4.02 -0.01
N ASN A 108 2.12 -5.29 0.38
CA ASN A 108 1.62 -5.63 1.72
C ASN A 108 2.56 -5.09 2.80
N ILE A 109 3.86 -5.39 2.74
CA ILE A 109 4.83 -4.89 3.73
C ILE A 109 4.86 -3.36 3.73
N PHE A 110 4.92 -2.74 2.55
CA PHE A 110 5.01 -1.29 2.41
C PHE A 110 3.77 -0.60 3.00
N PHE A 111 2.57 -1.05 2.63
CA PHE A 111 1.32 -0.47 3.11
C PHE A 111 0.98 -0.83 4.57
N GLU A 112 1.48 -1.94 5.11
CA GLU A 112 1.40 -2.22 6.55
C GLU A 112 2.35 -1.34 7.37
N SER A 113 3.45 -0.87 6.75
CA SER A 113 4.47 -0.05 7.42
C SER A 113 4.19 1.46 7.38
N ILE A 114 3.19 1.89 6.62
CA ILE A 114 2.85 3.31 6.42
C ILE A 114 1.35 3.54 6.53
N ASN A 115 0.96 4.67 7.14
CA ASN A 115 -0.44 5.03 7.27
C ASN A 115 -0.94 5.82 6.05
N ILE A 116 -1.01 5.16 4.89
CA ILE A 116 -1.53 5.75 3.65
C ILE A 116 -2.98 5.27 3.42
N PRO A 117 -3.95 6.18 3.21
CA PRO A 117 -5.33 5.81 2.98
C PRO A 117 -5.52 5.06 1.66
N GLU A 118 -6.50 4.14 1.63
CA GLU A 118 -6.79 3.30 0.47
C GLU A 118 -7.32 4.10 -0.73
N LEU A 119 -8.32 4.94 -0.47
CA LEU A 119 -9.00 5.82 -1.41
C LEU A 119 -9.54 7.03 -0.66
N ILE A 120 -9.71 8.14 -1.36
CA ILE A 120 -10.45 9.30 -0.87
C ILE A 120 -11.89 9.15 -1.37
N ASP A 121 -12.78 8.75 -0.47
CA ASP A 121 -14.21 8.48 -0.75
C ASP A 121 -15.05 9.76 -0.63
N GLN A 122 -16.15 9.84 -1.37
CA GLN A 122 -17.21 10.85 -1.24
C GLN A 122 -17.75 10.94 0.20
N LYS A 123 -17.70 9.86 0.98
CA LYS A 123 -17.98 9.91 2.43
C LYS A 123 -17.12 10.93 3.16
N LYS A 124 -15.90 11.20 2.68
CA LYS A 124 -15.03 12.22 3.27
C LYS A 124 -15.50 13.63 2.94
N LEU A 125 -16.05 13.88 1.76
CA LEU A 125 -16.71 15.15 1.44
C LEU A 125 -17.92 15.38 2.35
N ILE A 126 -18.75 14.35 2.57
CA ILE A 126 -19.88 14.40 3.51
C ILE A 126 -19.39 14.74 4.93
N TYR A 127 -18.32 14.09 5.38
CA TYR A 127 -17.71 14.37 6.68
C TYR A 127 -17.19 15.83 6.78
N ILE A 128 -16.46 16.31 5.77
CA ILE A 128 -15.94 17.69 5.73
C ILE A 128 -17.09 18.70 5.84
N ASN A 129 -18.15 18.47 5.06
CA ASN A 129 -19.37 19.27 5.10
C ASN A 129 -19.97 19.30 6.52
N GLN A 130 -20.16 18.14 7.14
CA GLN A 130 -20.73 18.05 8.49
C GLN A 130 -19.89 18.75 9.56
N GLU A 131 -18.57 18.62 9.53
CA GLU A 131 -17.70 19.27 10.49
C GLU A 131 -17.64 20.79 10.29
N LEU A 132 -17.58 21.27 9.05
CA LEU A 132 -17.67 22.71 8.75
C LEU A 132 -18.99 23.31 9.24
N SER A 133 -20.12 22.63 9.02
CA SER A 133 -21.41 23.08 9.57
C SER A 133 -21.38 23.20 11.08
N LYS A 134 -20.75 22.25 11.79
CA LYS A 134 -20.64 22.32 13.25
C LYS A 134 -19.80 23.51 13.70
N ILE A 135 -18.62 23.70 13.12
CA ILE A 135 -17.71 24.81 13.46
C ILE A 135 -18.40 26.15 13.23
N ILE A 136 -19.03 26.33 12.06
CA ILE A 136 -19.68 27.58 11.70
C ILE A 136 -20.91 27.85 12.56
N ASN A 137 -21.77 26.84 12.78
CA ASN A 137 -22.94 27.00 13.66
C ASN A 137 -22.52 27.33 15.10
N HIS A 138 -21.42 26.74 15.58
CA HIS A 138 -20.87 27.07 16.90
C HIS A 138 -20.43 28.53 16.98
N LYS A 139 -19.70 29.03 15.98
CA LYS A 139 -19.27 30.44 15.92
C LYS A 139 -20.45 31.41 15.83
N ILE A 140 -21.46 31.11 14.99
CA ILE A 140 -22.66 31.95 14.86
C ILE A 140 -23.45 31.98 16.16
N SER A 141 -23.66 30.82 16.80
CA SER A 141 -24.37 30.74 18.09
C SER A 141 -23.64 31.48 19.21
N GLY A 142 -22.30 31.58 19.13
CA GLY A 142 -21.51 32.39 20.05
C GLY A 142 -21.75 33.91 19.92
N LYS A 143 -22.37 34.37 18.82
CA LYS A 143 -22.64 35.78 18.51
C LYS A 143 -24.10 36.21 18.72
N GLY A 144 -25.01 35.29 19.00
CA GLY A 144 -26.44 35.59 19.15
C GLY A 144 -27.31 34.34 19.11
N ASP A 145 -28.59 34.51 18.78
CA ASP A 145 -29.51 33.37 18.69
C ASP A 145 -29.07 32.36 17.63
N PRO A 146 -29.19 31.05 17.89
CA PRO A 146 -28.74 30.02 16.97
C PRO A 146 -29.58 30.05 15.68
N ILE A 147 -28.97 30.50 14.59
CA ILE A 147 -29.53 30.43 13.24
C ILE A 147 -29.04 29.14 12.60
N GLN A 148 -29.97 28.30 12.15
CA GLN A 148 -29.63 27.14 11.34
C GLN A 148 -29.35 27.61 9.90
N ILE A 149 -28.09 27.58 9.49
CA ILE A 149 -27.67 27.95 8.14
C ILE A 149 -27.67 26.74 7.20
N ASP A 150 -28.05 26.99 5.94
CA ASP A 150 -27.94 26.00 4.86
C ASP A 150 -26.51 25.96 4.32
N MET A 151 -26.15 24.86 3.66
CA MET A 151 -24.81 24.63 3.10
C MET A 151 -24.45 25.61 1.99
N ASP A 152 -25.46 26.20 1.35
CA ASP A 152 -25.34 27.19 0.28
C ASP A 152 -25.56 28.64 0.74
N THR A 153 -25.82 28.86 2.04
CA THR A 153 -25.93 30.21 2.61
C THR A 153 -24.61 30.97 2.47
N ASP A 154 -24.68 32.25 2.09
CA ASP A 154 -23.52 33.12 1.92
C ASP A 154 -23.06 33.67 3.28
N ILE A 155 -22.23 32.88 3.96
CA ILE A 155 -21.80 33.17 5.34
C ILE A 155 -20.95 34.44 5.48
N VAL A 156 -20.48 35.01 4.36
CA VAL A 156 -19.66 36.23 4.35
C VAL A 156 -20.52 37.46 4.03
N ASN A 157 -21.28 37.43 2.94
CA ASN A 157 -22.09 38.59 2.54
C ASN A 157 -23.29 38.81 3.46
N ASP A 158 -23.80 37.76 4.10
CA ASP A 158 -24.85 37.88 5.12
C ASP A 158 -24.29 38.35 6.49
N GLY A 159 -22.99 38.64 6.57
CA GLY A 159 -22.33 39.18 7.77
C GLY A 159 -22.25 38.20 8.94
N LEU A 160 -22.47 36.90 8.68
CA LEU A 160 -22.49 35.86 9.71
C LEU A 160 -21.07 35.58 10.24
N LEU A 161 -20.11 35.49 9.32
CA LEU A 161 -18.68 35.34 9.61
C LEU A 161 -17.90 36.54 9.05
N ASP A 162 -16.98 37.05 9.87
CA ASP A 162 -15.99 38.01 9.39
C ASP A 162 -14.76 37.31 8.80
N SER A 163 -13.77 38.09 8.36
CA SER A 163 -12.55 37.56 7.74
C SER A 163 -11.69 36.73 8.71
N PHE A 164 -11.72 37.03 10.01
CA PHE A 164 -10.99 36.28 11.02
C PHE A 164 -11.70 34.95 11.30
N ASP A 165 -13.03 34.96 11.45
CA ASP A 165 -13.80 33.72 11.65
C ASP A 165 -13.63 32.74 10.49
N LEU A 166 -13.60 33.26 9.27
CA LEU A 166 -13.43 32.46 8.07
C LEU A 166 -12.04 31.82 8.01
N LEU A 167 -11.01 32.57 8.41
CA LEU A 167 -9.64 32.06 8.52
C LEU A 167 -9.53 31.01 9.63
N GLU A 168 -10.11 31.25 10.80
CA GLU A 168 -10.12 30.28 11.91
C GLU A 168 -10.85 29.00 11.51
N THR A 169 -12.03 29.11 10.91
CA THR A 169 -12.81 27.96 10.42
C THR A 169 -12.01 27.14 9.42
N TYR A 170 -11.34 27.81 8.47
CA TYR A 170 -10.50 27.15 7.48
C TYR A 170 -9.30 26.45 8.13
N THR A 171 -8.58 27.12 9.02
CA THR A 171 -7.39 26.56 9.68
C THR A 171 -7.72 25.42 10.62
N GLU A 172 -8.80 25.53 11.39
CA GLU A 172 -9.32 24.45 12.25
C GLU A 172 -9.69 23.21 11.42
N MET A 173 -10.37 23.40 10.29
CA MET A 173 -10.72 22.28 9.41
C MET A 173 -9.49 21.63 8.76
N LEU A 174 -8.47 22.42 8.38
CA LEU A 174 -7.23 21.87 7.85
C LEU A 174 -6.46 21.07 8.91
N ASP A 175 -6.42 21.56 10.16
CA ASP A 175 -5.77 20.86 11.27
C ASP A 175 -6.46 19.51 11.56
N LEU A 176 -7.80 19.50 11.62
CA LEU A 176 -8.61 18.27 11.74
C LEU A 176 -8.34 17.24 10.64
N LEU A 177 -7.93 17.69 9.45
CA LEU A 177 -7.61 16.82 8.31
C LEU A 177 -6.11 16.58 8.12
N GLU A 178 -5.28 17.12 8.99
CA GLU A 178 -3.82 17.13 8.88
C GLU A 178 -3.37 17.61 7.49
N LEU A 179 -3.91 18.76 7.05
CA LEU A 179 -3.59 19.41 5.78
C LEU A 179 -2.74 20.66 6.01
N LYS A 180 -1.87 20.95 5.05
CA LYS A 180 -1.10 22.19 5.07
C LYS A 180 -1.98 23.36 4.64
N ILE A 181 -1.72 24.53 5.23
CA ILE A 181 -2.37 25.79 4.87
C ILE A 181 -1.93 26.20 3.45
N ASP A 182 -2.89 26.48 2.58
CA ASP A 182 -2.64 27.16 1.32
C ASP A 182 -2.78 28.67 1.52
N PHE A 183 -1.66 29.40 1.53
CA PHE A 183 -1.64 30.84 1.73
C PHE A 183 -2.04 31.64 0.47
N GLN A 184 -2.20 30.99 -0.69
CA GLN A 184 -2.57 31.67 -1.94
C GLN A 184 -4.07 31.73 -2.17
N ILE A 185 -4.85 31.12 -1.27
CA ILE A 185 -6.30 31.07 -1.36
C ILE A 185 -6.94 32.41 -1.01
N ASN A 186 -7.96 32.79 -1.75
CA ASN A 186 -8.86 33.86 -1.33
C ASN A 186 -10.14 33.26 -0.75
N LEU A 187 -10.20 33.22 0.59
CA LEU A 187 -11.32 32.65 1.34
C LEU A 187 -12.64 33.37 1.08
N TYR A 188 -12.62 34.65 0.68
CA TYR A 188 -13.83 35.41 0.37
C TYR A 188 -14.65 34.78 -0.78
N TYR A 189 -13.99 34.08 -1.71
CA TYR A 189 -14.69 33.36 -2.78
C TYR A 189 -15.24 31.99 -2.35
N LEU A 190 -14.88 31.53 -1.15
CA LEU A 190 -15.36 30.30 -0.51
C LEU A 190 -16.42 30.62 0.55
N ASN A 191 -17.35 31.48 0.16
CA ASN A 191 -18.35 32.09 1.03
C ASN A 191 -19.55 31.20 1.38
N THR A 192 -19.52 29.92 1.06
CA THR A 192 -20.54 28.95 1.49
C THR A 192 -19.86 27.70 2.02
N ILE A 193 -20.57 26.93 2.85
CA ILE A 193 -20.05 25.67 3.39
C ILE A 193 -19.67 24.73 2.25
N ASN A 194 -20.55 24.58 1.25
CA ASN A 194 -20.28 23.72 0.10
C ASN A 194 -19.02 24.15 -0.68
N LYS A 195 -18.84 25.44 -0.96
CA LYS A 195 -17.64 25.92 -1.67
C LYS A 195 -16.37 25.68 -0.87
N LEU A 196 -16.41 25.94 0.43
CA LEU A 196 -15.27 25.70 1.32
C LEU A 196 -14.96 24.21 1.44
N ALA A 197 -15.98 23.37 1.62
CA ALA A 197 -15.87 21.92 1.68
C ALA A 197 -15.31 21.33 0.38
N ASP A 198 -15.81 21.77 -0.77
CA ASP A 198 -15.32 21.33 -2.08
C ASP A 198 -13.86 21.70 -2.29
N TYR A 199 -13.48 22.93 -1.91
CA TYR A 199 -12.08 23.35 -1.97
C TYR A 199 -11.20 22.50 -1.06
N ILE A 200 -11.60 22.32 0.21
CA ILE A 200 -10.85 21.51 1.19
C ILE A 200 -10.78 20.05 0.74
N PHE A 201 -11.85 19.50 0.17
CA PHE A 201 -11.88 18.15 -0.36
C PHE A 201 -10.97 17.99 -1.57
N LYS A 202 -10.94 18.95 -2.49
CA LYS A 202 -9.96 18.98 -3.60
C LYS A 202 -8.52 19.09 -3.07
N HIS A 203 -8.29 19.86 -2.02
CA HIS A 203 -6.99 19.91 -1.38
C HIS A 203 -6.64 18.55 -0.73
N TYR A 204 -7.60 17.94 -0.05
CA TYR A 204 -7.47 16.62 0.54
C TYR A 204 -7.19 15.55 -0.53
N GLN A 205 -7.81 15.62 -1.71
CA GLN A 205 -7.57 14.74 -2.86
C GLN A 205 -6.13 14.78 -3.40
N LYS A 206 -5.38 15.84 -3.09
CA LYS A 206 -3.95 15.92 -3.40
C LYS A 206 -3.10 15.04 -2.49
N LYS A 207 -3.64 14.50 -1.38
CA LYS A 207 -2.95 13.52 -0.54
C LYS A 207 -2.67 12.24 -1.33
N LEU A 208 -1.51 11.66 -1.04
CA LEU A 208 -1.10 10.35 -1.55
C LEU A 208 -1.97 9.25 -0.94
N THR A 209 -2.36 8.29 -1.77
CA THR A 209 -3.20 7.13 -1.44
C THR A 209 -2.57 5.83 -1.96
N LYS A 210 -3.02 4.67 -1.47
CA LYS A 210 -2.57 3.37 -2.00
C LYS A 210 -2.91 3.22 -3.49
N ARG A 211 -4.05 3.78 -3.92
CA ARG A 211 -4.47 3.80 -5.32
C ARG A 211 -3.41 4.43 -6.22
N ASP A 212 -2.76 5.52 -5.82
CA ASP A 212 -1.78 6.20 -6.66
C ASP A 212 -0.62 5.26 -7.03
N PHE A 213 -0.15 4.46 -6.08
CA PHE A 213 0.87 3.44 -6.33
C PHE A 213 0.37 2.32 -7.24
N TYR A 214 -0.87 1.86 -7.08
CA TYR A 214 -1.45 0.85 -7.97
C TYR A 214 -1.65 1.37 -9.39
N VAL A 215 -2.13 2.61 -9.54
CA VAL A 215 -2.31 3.26 -10.85
C VAL A 215 -0.96 3.44 -11.54
N SER A 216 0.07 3.92 -10.83
CA SER A 216 1.42 3.99 -11.38
C SER A 216 1.94 2.59 -11.74
N PHE A 217 1.79 1.59 -10.86
CA PHE A 217 2.31 0.24 -11.11
C PHE A 217 1.65 -0.49 -12.29
N GLN A 218 0.33 -0.39 -12.43
CA GLN A 218 -0.46 -1.16 -13.41
C GLN A 218 -0.79 -0.40 -14.68
N GLY A 219 -0.78 0.93 -14.63
CA GLY A 219 -1.17 1.77 -15.75
C GLY A 219 -0.24 1.62 -16.95
N ASN A 220 -0.78 1.80 -18.14
CA ASN A 220 -0.03 1.83 -19.39
C ASN A 220 0.06 3.27 -19.90
N PHE A 221 1.27 3.84 -19.89
CA PHE A 221 1.50 5.25 -20.24
C PHE A 221 1.29 5.56 -21.73
N ASP A 222 1.32 4.53 -22.58
CA ASP A 222 1.10 4.68 -24.01
C ASP A 222 -0.38 4.87 -24.36
N ILE A 223 -1.29 4.54 -23.44
CA ILE A 223 -2.74 4.75 -23.56
C ILE A 223 -3.09 6.17 -23.08
N PRO A 224 -3.54 7.09 -23.96
CA PRO A 224 -3.82 8.49 -23.60
C PRO A 224 -4.77 8.64 -22.41
N GLU A 225 -5.83 7.82 -22.35
CA GLU A 225 -6.86 7.89 -21.32
C GLU A 225 -6.32 7.52 -19.92
N GLN A 226 -5.25 6.72 -19.85
CA GLN A 226 -4.61 6.34 -18.59
C GLN A 226 -3.47 7.30 -18.22
N ARG A 227 -2.86 7.96 -19.22
CA ARG A 227 -1.67 8.78 -19.03
C ARG A 227 -1.87 9.87 -18.00
N ASP A 228 -2.98 10.61 -18.07
CA ASP A 228 -3.22 11.73 -17.15
C ASP A 228 -3.38 11.25 -15.71
N LEU A 229 -4.09 10.14 -15.50
CA LEU A 229 -4.25 9.51 -14.19
C LEU A 229 -2.91 9.00 -13.64
N ILE A 230 -2.05 8.46 -14.50
CA ILE A 230 -0.70 8.00 -14.12
C ILE A 230 0.16 9.20 -13.72
N ILE A 231 0.18 10.28 -14.52
CA ILE A 231 0.95 11.50 -14.21
C ILE A 231 0.49 12.11 -12.89
N GLU A 232 -0.81 12.17 -12.64
CA GLU A 232 -1.36 12.67 -11.37
C GLU A 232 -0.88 11.82 -10.19
N SER A 233 -1.03 10.49 -10.30
CA SER A 233 -0.62 9.53 -9.27
C SER A 233 0.88 9.61 -8.99
N GLU A 234 1.69 9.68 -10.03
CA GLU A 234 3.15 9.77 -9.94
C GLU A 234 3.63 11.11 -9.41
N THR A 235 2.89 12.19 -9.66
CA THR A 235 3.13 13.50 -9.02
C THR A 235 2.89 13.43 -7.51
N LYS A 236 1.86 12.69 -7.06
CA LYS A 236 1.62 12.46 -5.63
C LYS A 236 2.70 11.59 -5.01
N ILE A 237 3.13 10.52 -5.70
CA ILE A 237 4.24 9.66 -5.26
C ILE A 237 5.53 10.46 -5.13
N ALA A 238 5.86 11.32 -6.12
CA ALA A 238 7.05 12.18 -6.08
C ALA A 238 7.09 13.09 -4.84
N LYS A 239 5.90 13.51 -4.36
CA LYS A 239 5.68 14.41 -3.23
C LYS A 239 5.39 13.69 -1.91
N MET A 240 5.68 12.39 -1.82
CA MET A 240 5.52 11.65 -0.57
C MET A 240 6.29 12.34 0.57
N ASP A 241 5.74 12.31 1.78
CA ASP A 241 6.38 12.91 2.94
C ASP A 241 7.68 12.16 3.32
N ALA A 242 8.51 12.80 4.14
CA ALA A 242 9.82 12.28 4.51
C ALA A 242 9.76 10.95 5.26
N TYR A 243 8.72 10.72 6.07
CA TYR A 243 8.53 9.46 6.79
C TYR A 243 8.20 8.33 5.81
N THR A 244 7.20 8.55 4.95
CA THR A 244 6.81 7.60 3.89
C THR A 244 7.98 7.26 2.98
N TYR A 245 8.75 8.26 2.54
CA TYR A 245 9.96 8.06 1.75
C TYR A 245 11.03 7.26 2.50
N GLY A 246 11.23 7.55 3.79
CA GLY A 246 12.18 6.83 4.64
C GLY A 246 11.86 5.34 4.75
N VAL A 247 10.58 5.00 4.95
CA VAL A 247 10.09 3.61 4.99
C VAL A 247 10.24 2.95 3.62
N PHE A 248 9.80 3.62 2.55
CA PHE A 248 9.95 3.13 1.17
C PHE A 248 11.41 2.79 0.86
N ASN A 249 12.34 3.72 1.08
CA ASN A 249 13.77 3.56 0.83
C ASN A 249 14.42 2.50 1.73
N SER A 250 13.86 2.23 2.91
CA SER A 250 14.34 1.16 3.79
C SER A 250 13.91 -0.20 3.27
N ILE A 251 12.65 -0.35 2.85
CA ILE A 251 12.13 -1.60 2.30
C ILE A 251 12.82 -1.94 0.99
N THR A 252 13.06 -0.98 0.10
CA THR A 252 13.80 -1.22 -1.15
C THR A 252 15.23 -1.71 -0.92
N LYS A 253 15.86 -1.34 0.21
CA LYS A 253 17.18 -1.84 0.62
C LYS A 253 17.12 -3.23 1.27
N ILE A 254 16.07 -3.53 2.03
CA ILE A 254 15.89 -4.80 2.74
C ILE A 254 15.42 -5.91 1.80
N SER A 255 14.56 -5.60 0.82
CA SER A 255 14.03 -6.56 -0.16
C SER A 255 15.07 -7.12 -1.13
N SER A 256 16.35 -6.79 -0.94
CA SER A 256 17.44 -7.10 -1.85
C SER A 256 18.58 -7.78 -1.09
N PRO A 257 18.64 -9.13 -1.07
CA PRO A 257 19.67 -9.90 -0.36
C PRO A 257 21.10 -9.52 -0.78
N ASN A 258 21.28 -8.98 -2.00
CA ASN A 258 22.54 -8.52 -2.57
C ASN A 258 22.62 -6.97 -2.74
N LYS A 259 21.78 -6.19 -2.04
CA LYS A 259 21.66 -4.71 -2.14
C LYS A 259 21.29 -4.15 -3.53
N LYS A 260 20.80 -4.97 -4.46
CA LYS A 260 20.29 -4.51 -5.77
C LYS A 260 18.77 -4.51 -5.78
N ILE A 261 18.17 -3.33 -5.99
CA ILE A 261 16.72 -3.17 -6.18
C ILE A 261 16.26 -4.09 -7.31
N GLU A 262 15.25 -4.93 -7.06
CA GLU A 262 14.84 -5.98 -8.00
C GLU A 262 13.74 -5.55 -8.97
N PHE A 263 13.03 -4.45 -8.69
CA PHE A 263 11.84 -4.04 -9.44
C PHE A 263 12.00 -2.71 -10.17
N GLY A 264 11.61 -2.65 -11.44
CA GLY A 264 11.67 -1.43 -12.25
C GLY A 264 10.82 -0.29 -11.69
N PHE A 265 9.62 -0.58 -11.17
CA PHE A 265 8.76 0.46 -10.57
C PHE A 265 9.37 1.10 -9.32
N MET A 266 10.20 0.38 -8.56
CA MET A 266 10.89 0.96 -7.39
C MET A 266 11.93 1.99 -7.84
N PHE A 267 12.66 1.71 -8.90
CA PHE A 267 13.57 2.68 -9.52
C PHE A 267 12.82 3.91 -10.04
N LEU A 268 11.67 3.72 -10.68
CA LEU A 268 10.82 4.82 -11.13
C LEU A 268 10.38 5.70 -9.95
N TRP A 269 9.83 5.12 -8.88
CA TRP A 269 9.35 5.91 -7.74
C TRP A 269 10.48 6.60 -6.97
N LEU A 270 11.65 5.96 -6.85
CA LEU A 270 12.83 6.63 -6.32
C LEU A 270 13.24 7.81 -7.22
N ALA A 271 13.25 7.63 -8.55
CA ALA A 271 13.55 8.70 -9.49
C ALA A 271 12.59 9.89 -9.36
N LEU A 272 11.29 9.61 -9.23
CA LEU A 272 10.26 10.62 -9.01
C LEU A 272 10.56 11.45 -7.74
N CYS A 273 10.84 10.79 -6.62
CA CYS A 273 11.17 11.45 -5.35
C CYS A 273 12.45 12.29 -5.43
N GLU A 274 13.50 11.77 -6.08
CA GLU A 274 14.75 12.53 -6.29
C GLU A 274 14.51 13.77 -7.18
N SER A 275 13.60 13.67 -8.15
CA SER A 275 13.25 14.81 -9.02
C SER A 275 12.55 15.94 -8.25
N GLU A 276 11.69 15.59 -7.29
CA GLU A 276 11.01 16.58 -6.43
C GLU A 276 12.02 17.29 -5.51
N GLN A 277 13.08 16.59 -5.10
CA GLN A 277 14.21 17.15 -4.35
C GLN A 277 15.20 17.92 -5.24
N LYS A 278 14.90 18.10 -6.54
CA LYS A 278 15.77 18.73 -7.54
C LYS A 278 17.10 18.00 -7.79
N ASN A 279 17.20 16.73 -7.40
CA ASN A 279 18.35 15.87 -7.67
C ASN A 279 18.26 15.24 -9.07
N TYR A 280 18.11 16.05 -10.12
CA TYR A 280 17.77 15.58 -11.47
C TYR A 280 18.79 14.60 -12.07
N ARG A 281 20.09 14.74 -11.76
CA ARG A 281 21.11 13.77 -12.19
C ARG A 281 20.83 12.36 -11.66
N LYS A 282 20.54 12.26 -10.36
CA LYS A 282 20.23 10.98 -9.70
C LYS A 282 18.88 10.43 -10.16
N ALA A 283 17.88 11.31 -10.31
CA ALA A 283 16.58 10.94 -10.86
C ALA A 283 16.72 10.30 -12.26
N ILE A 284 17.51 10.90 -13.15
CA ILE A 284 17.75 10.36 -14.50
C ILE A 284 18.48 9.03 -14.46
N GLN A 285 19.52 8.87 -13.61
CA GLN A 285 20.22 7.59 -13.44
C GLN A 285 19.27 6.47 -12.99
N LEU A 286 18.46 6.73 -11.96
CA LEU A 286 17.47 5.77 -11.45
C LEU A 286 16.42 5.43 -12.51
N LEU A 287 15.92 6.42 -13.25
CA LEU A 287 14.94 6.21 -14.31
C LEU A 287 15.52 5.43 -15.50
N GLN A 288 16.81 5.60 -15.82
CA GLN A 288 17.48 4.76 -16.81
C GLN A 288 17.59 3.31 -16.32
N SER A 289 17.97 3.12 -15.06
CA SER A 289 18.01 1.78 -14.43
C SER A 289 16.64 1.11 -14.38
N SER A 290 15.53 1.84 -14.29
CA SER A 290 14.19 1.24 -14.28
C SER A 290 13.84 0.44 -15.54
N ARG A 291 14.63 0.58 -16.63
CA ARG A 291 14.45 -0.12 -17.91
C ARG A 291 15.27 -1.41 -18.01
N GLU A 292 16.18 -1.68 -17.07
CA GLU A 292 17.10 -2.80 -17.18
C GLU A 292 16.34 -4.13 -17.33
N VAL A 293 16.72 -4.92 -18.34
CA VAL A 293 15.96 -6.12 -18.77
C VAL A 293 15.97 -7.24 -17.72
N ASN A 294 16.95 -7.23 -16.83
CA ASN A 294 17.10 -8.17 -15.72
C ASN A 294 16.21 -7.82 -14.51
N LEU A 295 15.55 -6.67 -14.49
CA LEU A 295 14.62 -6.30 -13.42
C LEU A 295 13.28 -7.01 -13.56
N LYS A 296 12.65 -7.29 -12.41
CA LYS A 296 11.24 -7.66 -12.34
C LYS A 296 10.41 -6.43 -12.70
N ASN A 297 9.47 -6.54 -13.65
CA ASN A 297 8.69 -5.40 -14.19
C ASN A 297 9.55 -4.19 -14.61
N PRO A 298 10.40 -4.30 -15.65
CA PRO A 298 11.06 -3.13 -16.21
C PRO A 298 10.01 -2.18 -16.78
N ILE A 299 10.24 -0.87 -16.69
CA ILE A 299 9.38 0.12 -17.32
C ILE A 299 9.69 0.15 -18.82
N LYS A 300 8.72 -0.24 -19.65
CA LYS A 300 8.88 -0.42 -21.10
C LYS A 300 8.05 0.53 -21.95
N ASP A 301 7.11 1.25 -21.35
CA ASP A 301 6.23 2.19 -22.03
C ASP A 301 6.92 3.56 -22.24
N GLY A 302 6.22 4.49 -22.90
CA GLY A 302 6.69 5.85 -23.18
C GLY A 302 6.99 6.72 -21.95
N ARG A 303 6.73 6.21 -20.74
CA ARG A 303 6.89 6.92 -19.47
C ARG A 303 8.31 7.37 -19.20
N VAL A 304 9.29 6.51 -19.48
CA VAL A 304 10.71 6.86 -19.28
C VAL A 304 11.10 8.01 -20.19
N ASN A 305 10.70 7.97 -21.47
CA ASN A 305 11.00 9.04 -22.40
C ASN A 305 10.34 10.35 -22.00
N TYR A 306 9.08 10.30 -21.52
CA TYR A 306 8.37 11.46 -21.00
C TYR A 306 9.13 12.15 -19.85
N TYR A 307 9.52 11.39 -18.82
CA TYR A 307 10.24 11.96 -17.67
C TYR A 307 11.67 12.38 -18.00
N LEU A 308 12.38 11.63 -18.86
CA LEU A 308 13.70 12.06 -19.34
C LEU A 308 13.61 13.41 -20.05
N GLN A 309 12.67 13.58 -20.99
CA GLN A 309 12.48 14.85 -21.69
C GLN A 309 12.10 15.99 -20.72
N LYS A 310 11.29 15.70 -19.70
CA LYS A 310 10.90 16.67 -18.68
C LYS A 310 12.09 17.11 -17.83
N TRP A 311 12.91 16.17 -17.36
CA TRP A 311 13.98 16.45 -16.40
C TRP A 311 15.30 16.86 -17.03
N PHE A 312 15.61 16.44 -18.27
CA PHE A 312 16.78 16.95 -19.00
C PHE A 312 16.70 18.45 -19.27
N LYS A 313 15.49 19.02 -19.40
CA LYS A 313 15.29 20.46 -19.55
C LYS A 313 15.56 21.26 -18.27
N LEU A 314 15.65 20.57 -17.12
CA LEU A 314 15.82 21.16 -15.79
C LEU A 314 17.24 20.93 -15.23
N LEU A 315 18.07 20.17 -15.96
CA LEU A 315 19.52 20.06 -15.75
C LEU A 315 20.22 21.28 -16.34
#